data_AF-A0A256XSV9-F1
#
_entry.id   AF-A0A256XSV9-F1
#
_cell.length_a   1.000
_cell.length_b   1.000
_cell.length_c   1.000
_cell.angle_alpha   90.00
_cell.angle_beta   90.00
_cell.angle_gamma   90.00
#
_symmetry.space_group_name_H-M   'P 1'
#
loop_
_entity.id
_entity.type
_entity.pdbx_description
1 polymer ?
#
loop_
_entity_poly.entity_id
_entity_poly.type
_entity_poly.pdbx_seq_one_letter_code
_entity_poly.pdbx_strand_id
1 'polypeptide(L)'
;MADGIIPENVISMLYTIFYLVIIGIIISIIYGISEWFSRDRVLKLFERKKAFVFIDKDVYYGKIIVPPRSGGGFEIFFPSENLENPLTLLAFLVENYHETREEKFLNQAKQVLEEFKNLGIVSKDLKLEDVKIDPWASPSLVSRKIYPDELGKLHAIMMFRDFLSKKEKVKRWQELKGLYSPSVVKILSRKIYNALSYVKDKIATSLTRTTTTFLGGVVTPEIQKSLETVEKKAIGTIGSIYDALLENSIGRLVTVRVQDVEGEVKLYQGVLREYSNQYLLLYDVDYRIQMITKFKGENELDGYPRTYAKFHGFPLTFNKHIKSEIIEKTREYLKIRLRNISDSPLKIEKLKYGDKEIGVSKVLFPSEHVEVTANGLTDSIEYQIEYEISKEADIIWPRKLTRVVGLGDYPPYLLSEILTLRKIKI
;
A
#
# COMPACT_ATOMS: atom_id res chain seq x y z
N MET A 1 -20.38 64.61 37.95
CA MET A 1 -19.40 63.55 37.67
C MET A 1 -20.06 62.25 38.10
N ALA A 2 -20.63 61.52 37.14
CA ALA A 2 -21.24 60.22 37.41
C ALA A 2 -20.15 59.17 37.17
N ASP A 3 -19.72 58.50 38.23
CA ASP A 3 -18.79 57.39 38.14
C ASP A 3 -19.47 56.24 37.40
N GLY A 4 -19.05 56.05 36.15
CA GLY A 4 -19.47 54.95 35.28
C GLY A 4 -18.87 53.64 35.75
N ILE A 5 -19.30 53.15 36.90
CA ILE A 5 -18.93 51.82 37.39
C ILE A 5 -19.85 50.82 36.70
N ILE A 6 -19.32 50.15 35.67
CA ILE A 6 -19.98 49.01 35.04
C ILE A 6 -20.30 48.00 36.17
N PRO A 7 -21.55 47.52 36.30
CA PRO A 7 -21.91 46.57 37.35
C PRO A 7 -21.00 45.32 37.28
N GLU A 8 -20.51 44.83 38.41
CA GLU A 8 -19.60 43.66 38.47
C GLU A 8 -20.14 42.44 37.70
N ASN A 9 -21.46 42.24 37.69
CA ASN A 9 -22.12 41.19 36.92
C ASN A 9 -21.94 41.34 35.41
N VAL A 10 -21.94 42.57 34.90
CA VAL A 10 -21.72 42.87 33.48
C VAL A 10 -20.24 42.66 33.13
N ILE A 11 -19.33 43.04 34.02
CA ILE A 11 -17.89 42.76 33.87
C ILE A 11 -17.64 41.24 33.86
N SER A 12 -18.25 40.48 34.76
CA SER A 12 -18.17 39.02 34.80
C SER A 12 -18.72 38.38 33.52
N MET A 13 -19.86 38.83 33.01
CA MET A 13 -20.41 38.35 31.74
C MET A 13 -19.49 38.66 30.56
N LEU A 14 -18.88 39.85 30.51
CA LEU A 14 -17.91 40.21 29.48
C LEU A 14 -16.68 39.30 29.52
N TYR A 15 -16.17 38.98 30.72
CA TYR A 15 -15.09 38.00 30.88
C TYR A 15 -15.52 36.61 30.43
N THR A 16 -16.72 36.14 30.79
CA THR A 16 -17.23 34.84 30.33
C THR A 16 -17.34 34.77 28.80
N ILE A 17 -17.89 35.81 28.16
CA ILE A 17 -17.98 35.89 26.69
C ILE A 17 -16.57 35.89 26.07
N PHE A 18 -15.64 36.67 26.63
CA PHE A 18 -14.26 36.72 26.18
C PHE A 18 -13.57 35.34 26.27
N TYR A 19 -13.76 34.62 27.39
CA TYR A 19 -13.26 33.26 27.55
C TYR A 19 -13.88 32.28 26.54
N LEU A 20 -15.19 32.35 26.31
CA LEU A 20 -15.86 31.51 25.32
C LEU A 20 -15.37 31.77 23.89
N VAL A 21 -15.12 33.03 23.52
CA VAL A 21 -14.54 33.39 22.22
C VAL A 21 -13.14 32.83 22.08
N ILE A 22 -12.29 32.97 23.10
CA ILE A 22 -10.94 32.38 23.10
C ILE A 22 -10.99 30.87 22.96
N ILE A 23 -11.86 30.19 23.72
CA ILE A 23 -12.06 28.74 23.64
C ILE A 23 -12.53 28.35 22.24
N GLY A 24 -13.49 29.07 21.65
CA GLY A 24 -13.97 28.82 20.29
C GLY A 24 -12.88 28.96 19.23
N ILE A 25 -12.02 29.97 19.34
CA ILE A 25 -10.84 30.16 18.47
C ILE A 25 -9.87 29.00 18.62
N ILE A 26 -9.55 28.61 19.86
CA ILE A 26 -8.64 27.49 20.13
C ILE A 26 -9.19 26.18 19.55
N ILE A 27 -10.48 25.87 19.79
CA ILE A 27 -11.15 24.67 19.24
C ILE A 27 -11.12 24.70 17.70
N SER A 28 -11.36 25.86 17.08
CA SER A 28 -11.32 26.00 15.62
C SER A 28 -9.92 25.74 15.06
N ILE A 29 -8.88 26.24 15.72
CA ILE A 29 -7.48 25.98 15.36
C ILE A 29 -7.16 24.48 15.50
N ILE A 30 -7.58 23.86 16.61
CA ILE A 30 -7.41 22.42 16.84
C ILE A 30 -8.10 21.60 15.75
N TYR A 31 -9.32 21.97 15.39
CA TYR A 31 -10.08 21.31 14.33
C TYR A 31 -9.39 21.42 12.98
N GLY A 32 -8.94 22.62 12.60
CA GLY A 32 -8.21 22.85 11.36
C GLY A 32 -6.91 22.05 11.28
N ILE A 33 -6.15 21.99 12.38
CA ILE A 33 -4.95 21.14 12.48
C ILE A 33 -5.36 19.67 12.32
N SER A 34 -6.33 19.18 13.10
CA SER A 34 -6.79 17.79 13.04
C SER A 34 -7.26 17.38 11.65
N GLU A 35 -7.92 18.28 10.91
CA GLU A 35 -8.37 18.04 9.54
C GLU A 35 -7.21 17.90 8.56
N TRP A 36 -6.16 18.73 8.71
CA TRP A 36 -4.96 18.61 7.89
C TRP A 36 -4.25 17.27 8.09
N PHE A 37 -4.28 16.76 9.32
CA PHE A 37 -3.75 15.44 9.73
C PHE A 37 -4.74 14.28 9.57
N SER A 38 -5.95 14.51 9.05
CA SER A 38 -6.98 13.47 8.91
C SER A 38 -6.64 12.38 7.90
N ARG A 39 -5.62 12.63 7.07
CA ARG A 39 -5.15 11.74 6.01
C ARG A 39 -3.66 11.49 6.19
N ASP A 40 -3.28 10.22 6.20
CA ASP A 40 -1.89 9.80 6.34
C ASP A 40 -1.00 10.36 5.21
N ARG A 41 0.16 10.93 5.58
CA ARG A 41 1.07 11.60 4.64
C ARG A 41 1.78 10.65 3.68
N VAL A 42 1.98 9.39 4.08
CA VAL A 42 2.56 8.35 3.24
C VAL A 42 1.52 7.87 2.24
N LEU A 43 0.31 7.53 2.69
CA LEU A 43 -0.77 7.08 1.78
C LEU A 43 -1.16 8.15 0.76
N LYS A 44 -1.09 9.44 1.12
CA LYS A 44 -1.28 10.58 0.20
C LYS A 44 -0.36 10.50 -1.04
N LEU A 45 0.84 9.93 -0.93
CA LEU A 45 1.77 9.84 -2.07
C LEU A 45 1.34 8.80 -3.12
N PHE A 46 0.47 7.86 -2.74
CA PHE A 46 -0.10 6.84 -3.62
C PHE A 46 -1.55 7.17 -4.02
N GLU A 47 -2.13 8.25 -3.50
CA GLU A 47 -3.46 8.71 -3.90
C GLU A 47 -3.53 8.95 -5.41
N ARG A 48 -4.59 8.43 -6.02
CA ARG A 48 -4.90 8.44 -7.46
C ARG A 48 -3.89 7.71 -8.34
N LYS A 49 -2.93 6.97 -7.77
CA LYS A 49 -2.02 6.07 -8.51
C LYS A 49 -2.55 4.64 -8.51
N LYS A 50 -2.23 3.87 -9.54
CA LYS A 50 -2.49 2.43 -9.58
C LYS A 50 -1.43 1.69 -8.76
N ALA A 51 -1.85 0.83 -7.85
CA ALA A 51 -0.96 0.07 -6.98
C ALA A 51 -1.57 -1.29 -6.61
N PHE A 52 -0.73 -2.21 -6.16
CA PHE A 52 -1.08 -3.51 -5.62
C PHE A 52 -1.17 -3.41 -4.10
N VAL A 53 -2.30 -3.80 -3.52
CA VAL A 53 -2.53 -3.79 -2.07
C VAL A 53 -2.59 -5.23 -1.58
N PHE A 54 -1.61 -5.62 -0.78
CA PHE A 54 -1.48 -6.94 -0.19
C PHE A 54 -2.16 -6.95 1.18
N ILE A 55 -3.26 -7.69 1.29
CA ILE A 55 -4.02 -7.81 2.54
C ILE A 55 -4.34 -9.29 2.78
N ASP A 56 -3.82 -9.85 3.86
CA ASP A 56 -3.91 -11.29 4.14
C ASP A 56 -3.37 -12.10 2.92
N LYS A 57 -4.20 -12.95 2.31
CA LYS A 57 -3.84 -13.78 1.13
C LYS A 57 -4.29 -13.18 -0.21
N ASP A 58 -4.92 -12.02 -0.18
CA ASP A 58 -5.48 -11.37 -1.36
C ASP A 58 -4.64 -10.15 -1.78
N VAL A 59 -4.59 -9.93 -3.09
CA VAL A 59 -3.92 -8.79 -3.71
C VAL A 59 -4.91 -8.04 -4.57
N TYR A 60 -5.18 -6.79 -4.21
CA TYR A 60 -6.08 -5.92 -4.96
C TYR A 60 -5.27 -4.93 -5.79
N TYR A 61 -5.48 -4.91 -7.10
CA TYR A 61 -4.86 -3.93 -8.00
C TYR A 61 -5.87 -2.89 -8.44
N GLY A 62 -5.50 -1.62 -8.31
CA GLY A 62 -6.36 -0.54 -8.75
C GLY A 62 -5.89 0.83 -8.31
N LYS A 63 -6.70 1.84 -8.62
CA LYS A 63 -6.44 3.23 -8.28
C LYS A 63 -6.82 3.48 -6.81
N ILE A 64 -5.86 3.91 -6.00
CA ILE A 64 -6.08 4.18 -4.58
C ILE A 64 -6.71 5.55 -4.37
N ILE A 65 -7.79 5.62 -3.58
CA ILE A 65 -8.44 6.85 -3.13
C ILE A 65 -8.46 6.84 -1.61
N VAL A 66 -7.95 7.91 -0.99
CA VAL A 66 -7.87 8.03 0.48
C VAL A 66 -8.83 9.14 0.91
N PRO A 67 -10.10 8.81 1.23
CA PRO A 67 -11.05 9.83 1.63
C PRO A 67 -10.61 10.53 2.93
N PRO A 68 -10.94 11.81 3.12
CA PRO A 68 -10.68 12.49 4.38
C PRO A 68 -11.51 11.85 5.50
N ARG A 69 -10.98 11.86 6.72
CA ARG A 69 -11.66 11.35 7.93
C ARG A 69 -12.04 9.86 7.87
N SER A 70 -11.35 9.07 7.06
CA SER A 70 -11.57 7.63 6.92
C SER A 70 -10.93 6.77 8.01
N GLY A 71 -10.29 7.37 9.02
CA GLY A 71 -9.53 6.63 10.03
C GLY A 71 -8.30 5.89 9.46
N GLY A 72 -7.78 6.35 8.32
CA GLY A 72 -6.70 5.67 7.59
C GLY A 72 -7.19 4.64 6.56
N GLY A 73 -8.51 4.38 6.51
CA GLY A 73 -9.11 3.57 5.46
C GLY A 73 -8.99 4.21 4.08
N PHE A 74 -9.05 3.39 3.05
CA PHE A 74 -8.91 3.81 1.66
C PHE A 74 -9.69 2.88 0.73
N GLU A 75 -9.88 3.29 -0.51
CA GLU A 75 -10.62 2.53 -1.51
C GLU A 75 -9.76 2.28 -2.74
N ILE A 76 -9.87 1.09 -3.31
CA ILE A 76 -9.11 0.63 -4.47
C ILE A 76 -10.12 0.46 -5.60
N PHE A 77 -10.09 1.34 -6.60
CA PHE A 77 -10.94 1.22 -7.78
C PHE A 77 -10.26 0.34 -8.82
N PHE A 78 -10.91 -0.75 -9.20
CA PHE A 78 -10.35 -1.67 -10.18
C PHE A 78 -10.30 -1.01 -11.56
N PRO A 79 -9.34 -1.41 -12.42
CA PRO A 79 -9.37 -1.06 -13.83
C PRO A 79 -10.67 -1.55 -14.47
N SER A 80 -11.20 -0.78 -15.42
CA SER A 80 -12.40 -1.09 -16.20
C SER A 80 -12.34 -2.46 -16.88
N GLU A 81 -11.14 -2.85 -17.32
CA GLU A 81 -10.85 -4.11 -18.00
C GLU A 81 -10.90 -5.35 -17.07
N ASN A 82 -10.89 -5.16 -15.75
CA ASN A 82 -10.83 -6.28 -14.77
C ASN A 82 -11.86 -6.13 -13.65
N LEU A 83 -13.07 -5.67 -13.99
CA LEU A 83 -14.19 -5.60 -13.03
C LEU A 83 -14.66 -7.01 -12.65
N GLU A 84 -15.04 -7.21 -11.39
CA GLU A 84 -15.64 -8.47 -10.98
C GLU A 84 -17.14 -8.44 -11.22
N ASN A 85 -17.66 -9.50 -11.84
CA ASN A 85 -19.08 -9.67 -12.16
C ASN A 85 -19.67 -8.47 -12.96
N PRO A 86 -19.11 -8.14 -14.14
CA PRO A 86 -19.54 -7.00 -14.96
C PRO A 86 -21.00 -7.09 -15.41
N LEU A 87 -21.51 -8.30 -15.68
CA LEU A 87 -22.91 -8.50 -16.07
C LEU A 87 -23.89 -8.10 -14.96
N THR A 88 -23.53 -8.34 -13.68
CA THR A 88 -24.35 -7.93 -12.53
C THR A 88 -24.46 -6.41 -12.44
N LEU A 89 -23.42 -5.66 -12.85
CA LEU A 89 -23.50 -4.19 -12.91
C LEU A 89 -24.51 -3.72 -13.95
N LEU A 90 -24.49 -4.33 -15.14
CA LEU A 90 -25.48 -4.04 -16.18
C LEU A 90 -26.89 -4.40 -15.71
N ALA A 91 -27.06 -5.56 -15.08
CA ALA A 91 -28.35 -6.01 -14.55
C ALA A 91 -28.92 -5.01 -13.53
N PHE A 92 -28.07 -4.53 -12.60
CA PHE A 92 -28.45 -3.50 -11.63
C PHE A 92 -28.90 -2.20 -12.30
N LEU A 93 -28.18 -1.71 -13.31
CA LEU A 93 -28.56 -0.47 -14.00
C LEU A 93 -29.90 -0.62 -14.77
N VAL A 94 -30.10 -1.78 -15.40
CA VAL A 94 -31.36 -2.10 -16.10
C VAL A 94 -32.53 -2.21 -15.11
N GLU A 95 -32.33 -2.89 -13.99
CA GLU A 95 -33.31 -3.02 -12.91
C GLU A 95 -33.72 -1.65 -12.35
N ASN A 96 -32.76 -0.79 -12.00
CA ASN A 96 -33.05 0.56 -11.52
C ASN A 96 -33.84 1.39 -12.53
N TYR A 97 -33.56 1.25 -13.82
CA TYR A 97 -34.38 1.92 -14.85
C TYR A 97 -35.81 1.39 -14.88
N HIS A 98 -36.01 0.08 -14.77
CA HIS A 98 -37.35 -0.50 -14.73
C HIS A 98 -38.17 -0.07 -13.51
N GLU A 99 -37.52 0.08 -12.35
CA GLU A 99 -38.16 0.53 -11.10
C GLU A 99 -38.43 2.03 -11.09
N THR A 100 -37.44 2.86 -11.44
CA THR A 100 -37.50 4.32 -11.27
C THR A 100 -38.01 5.07 -12.51
N ARG A 101 -37.90 4.45 -13.70
CA ARG A 101 -38.11 5.08 -15.02
C ARG A 101 -37.17 6.26 -15.32
N GLU A 102 -36.08 6.44 -14.56
CA GLU A 102 -35.08 7.46 -14.83
C GLU A 102 -34.16 7.08 -16.00
N GLU A 103 -34.22 7.82 -17.11
CA GLU A 103 -33.42 7.57 -18.32
C GLU A 103 -31.90 7.58 -18.07
N LYS A 104 -31.45 8.23 -17.00
CA LYS A 104 -30.04 8.25 -16.59
C LYS A 104 -29.47 6.84 -16.43
N PHE A 105 -30.21 5.92 -15.81
CA PHE A 105 -29.75 4.54 -15.62
C PHE A 105 -29.66 3.78 -16.94
N LEU A 106 -30.64 3.95 -17.83
CA LEU A 106 -30.62 3.35 -19.17
C LEU A 106 -29.44 3.88 -20.00
N ASN A 107 -29.20 5.18 -19.98
CA ASN A 107 -28.09 5.80 -20.69
C ASN A 107 -26.74 5.33 -20.14
N GLN A 108 -26.61 5.18 -18.82
CA GLN A 108 -25.43 4.61 -18.19
C GLN A 108 -25.24 3.13 -18.58
N ALA A 109 -26.30 2.32 -18.56
CA ALA A 109 -26.24 0.92 -18.97
C ALA A 109 -25.75 0.77 -20.42
N LYS A 110 -26.24 1.61 -21.34
CA LYS A 110 -25.79 1.65 -22.74
C LYS A 110 -24.30 2.00 -22.84
N GLN A 111 -23.85 3.04 -22.15
CA GLN A 111 -22.44 3.46 -22.16
C GLN A 111 -21.53 2.36 -21.60
N VAL A 112 -21.90 1.75 -20.48
CA VAL A 112 -21.14 0.67 -19.85
C VAL A 112 -21.11 -0.57 -20.73
N LEU A 113 -22.23 -0.94 -21.36
CA LEU A 113 -22.28 -2.08 -22.27
C LEU A 113 -21.33 -1.90 -23.47
N GLU A 114 -21.37 -0.73 -24.11
CA GLU A 114 -20.47 -0.44 -25.23
C GLU A 114 -18.99 -0.44 -24.81
N GLU A 115 -18.68 0.10 -23.64
CA GLU A 115 -17.32 0.02 -23.10
C GLU A 115 -16.90 -1.44 -22.84
N PHE A 116 -17.78 -2.26 -22.27
CA PHE A 116 -17.50 -3.68 -22.03
C PHE A 116 -17.30 -4.48 -23.33
N LYS A 117 -18.03 -4.14 -24.39
CA LYS A 117 -17.81 -4.72 -25.73
C LYS A 117 -16.47 -4.29 -26.31
N ASN A 118 -16.11 -3.01 -26.17
CA ASN A 118 -14.83 -2.47 -26.65
C ASN A 118 -13.63 -3.12 -25.94
N LEU A 119 -13.77 -3.37 -24.63
CA LEU A 119 -12.76 -4.03 -23.81
C LEU A 119 -12.75 -5.56 -23.95
N GLY A 120 -13.70 -6.15 -24.69
CA GLY A 120 -13.81 -7.59 -24.89
C GLY A 120 -14.24 -8.36 -23.63
N ILE A 121 -14.85 -7.69 -22.65
CA ILE A 121 -15.34 -8.26 -21.40
C ILE A 121 -16.63 -9.07 -21.65
N VAL A 122 -17.45 -8.61 -22.59
CA VAL A 122 -18.71 -9.25 -23.00
C VAL A 122 -18.75 -9.45 -24.51
N SER A 123 -19.63 -10.33 -24.98
CA SER A 123 -19.83 -10.55 -26.42
C SER A 123 -20.28 -9.26 -27.11
N LYS A 124 -19.76 -9.01 -28.32
CA LYS A 124 -20.15 -7.84 -29.15
C LYS A 124 -21.65 -7.83 -29.48
N ASP A 125 -22.26 -9.01 -29.55
CA ASP A 125 -23.67 -9.19 -29.89
C ASP A 125 -24.60 -9.06 -28.68
N LEU A 126 -24.06 -8.98 -27.44
CA LEU A 126 -24.87 -8.86 -26.24
C LEU A 126 -25.69 -7.57 -26.28
N LYS A 127 -27.00 -7.69 -26.07
CA LYS A 127 -27.90 -6.54 -25.90
C LYS A 127 -28.33 -6.39 -24.45
N LEU A 128 -28.86 -5.22 -24.10
CA LEU A 128 -29.31 -4.95 -22.73
C LEU A 128 -30.51 -5.82 -22.36
N GLU A 129 -31.35 -6.21 -23.32
CA GLU A 129 -32.52 -7.04 -23.11
C GLU A 129 -32.15 -8.50 -22.76
N ASP A 130 -30.92 -8.91 -23.11
CA ASP A 130 -30.39 -10.25 -22.81
C ASP A 130 -29.81 -10.34 -21.38
N VAL A 131 -29.64 -9.21 -20.70
CA VAL A 131 -29.06 -9.14 -19.36
C VAL A 131 -30.08 -9.64 -18.34
N LYS A 132 -29.79 -10.81 -17.75
CA LYS A 132 -30.64 -11.41 -16.71
C LYS A 132 -30.38 -10.78 -15.35
N ILE A 133 -31.47 -10.39 -14.67
CA ILE A 133 -31.45 -10.00 -13.27
C ILE A 133 -31.48 -11.28 -12.44
N ASP A 134 -30.36 -11.60 -11.81
CA ASP A 134 -30.19 -12.76 -10.94
C ASP A 134 -29.80 -12.31 -9.53
N PRO A 135 -30.74 -12.32 -8.56
CA PRO A 135 -30.45 -11.93 -7.18
C PRO A 135 -29.42 -12.83 -6.47
N TRP A 136 -29.17 -14.03 -7.00
CA TRP A 136 -28.20 -14.98 -6.46
C TRP A 136 -26.83 -14.88 -7.13
N ALA A 137 -26.70 -14.08 -8.20
CA ALA A 137 -25.42 -13.80 -8.81
C ALA A 137 -24.52 -13.02 -7.84
N SER A 138 -23.21 -13.25 -7.95
CA SER A 138 -22.25 -12.46 -7.17
C SER A 138 -22.37 -10.98 -7.51
N PRO A 139 -22.28 -10.08 -6.51
CA PRO A 139 -22.42 -8.64 -6.73
C PRO A 139 -21.31 -8.12 -7.65
N SER A 140 -21.60 -7.04 -8.37
CA SER A 140 -20.56 -6.34 -9.11
C SER A 140 -19.59 -5.67 -8.14
N LEU A 141 -18.29 -5.92 -8.34
CA LEU A 141 -17.24 -5.29 -7.54
C LEU A 141 -16.41 -4.40 -8.46
N VAL A 142 -16.66 -3.09 -8.36
CA VAL A 142 -15.89 -2.04 -9.08
C VAL A 142 -14.76 -1.47 -8.23
N SER A 143 -14.85 -1.68 -6.91
CA SER A 143 -13.86 -1.22 -5.96
C SER A 143 -13.84 -2.09 -4.70
N ARG A 144 -12.71 -2.06 -3.99
CA ARG A 144 -12.56 -2.62 -2.65
C ARG A 144 -12.28 -1.50 -1.66
N LYS A 145 -13.19 -1.28 -0.71
CA LYS A 145 -12.99 -0.38 0.43
C LYS A 145 -12.22 -1.13 1.51
N ILE A 146 -11.16 -0.56 2.06
CA ILE A 146 -10.38 -1.09 3.18
C ILE A 146 -10.70 -0.24 4.40
N TYR A 147 -11.36 -0.85 5.39
CA TYR A 147 -11.74 -0.16 6.61
C TYR A 147 -10.60 -0.14 7.66
N PRO A 148 -10.65 0.76 8.65
CA PRO A 148 -9.61 0.87 9.68
C PRO A 148 -9.31 -0.44 10.44
N ASP A 149 -10.32 -1.26 10.70
CA ASP A 149 -10.20 -2.56 11.35
C ASP A 149 -9.46 -3.59 10.48
N GLU A 150 -9.49 -3.43 9.15
CA GLU A 150 -8.78 -4.29 8.21
C GLU A 150 -7.31 -3.90 8.01
N LEU A 151 -6.90 -2.69 8.42
CA LEU A 151 -5.50 -2.24 8.37
C LEU A 151 -4.58 -3.13 9.23
N GLY A 152 -5.15 -3.86 10.18
CA GLY A 152 -4.49 -4.93 10.94
C GLY A 152 -3.94 -6.07 10.05
N LYS A 153 -4.54 -6.30 8.88
CA LYS A 153 -4.18 -7.37 7.93
C LYS A 153 -3.40 -6.87 6.72
N LEU A 154 -3.26 -5.56 6.56
CA LEU A 154 -2.46 -4.96 5.51
C LEU A 154 -0.99 -5.37 5.68
N HIS A 155 -0.39 -5.91 4.62
CA HIS A 155 1.03 -6.30 4.58
C HIS A 155 1.86 -5.26 3.84
N ALA A 156 1.40 -4.79 2.68
CA ALA A 156 2.12 -3.81 1.87
C ALA A 156 1.22 -3.16 0.81
N ILE A 157 1.62 -1.98 0.34
CA ILE A 157 1.09 -1.36 -0.88
C ILE A 157 2.25 -1.12 -1.82
N MET A 158 2.21 -1.70 -3.01
CA MET A 158 3.35 -1.72 -3.94
C MET A 158 2.98 -1.12 -5.29
N MET A 159 3.88 -0.31 -5.83
CA MET A 159 3.86 0.15 -7.20
C MET A 159 5.07 -0.43 -7.94
N PHE A 160 4.85 -1.51 -8.67
CA PHE A 160 5.88 -2.13 -9.50
C PHE A 160 6.19 -1.26 -10.73
N ARG A 161 7.48 -1.04 -10.98
CA ARG A 161 7.97 -0.15 -12.04
C ARG A 161 7.53 -0.58 -13.44
N ASP A 162 7.34 -1.88 -13.65
CA ASP A 162 6.93 -2.48 -14.93
C ASP A 162 5.53 -2.02 -15.35
N PHE A 163 4.65 -1.73 -14.39
CA PHE A 163 3.26 -1.33 -14.65
C PHE A 163 3.05 0.19 -14.71
N LEU A 164 4.11 0.98 -14.54
CA LEU A 164 4.03 2.43 -14.67
C LEU A 164 4.02 2.85 -16.13
N SER A 165 3.09 3.73 -16.49
CA SER A 165 3.10 4.42 -17.79
C SER A 165 4.36 5.29 -17.95
N LYS A 166 4.70 5.64 -19.19
CA LYS A 166 5.83 6.54 -19.48
C LYS A 166 5.74 7.87 -18.71
N LYS A 167 4.52 8.44 -18.61
CA LYS A 167 4.27 9.70 -17.87
C LYS A 167 4.52 9.52 -16.37
N GLU A 168 4.08 8.40 -15.79
CA GLU A 168 4.30 8.09 -14.38
C GLU A 168 5.79 7.87 -14.07
N LYS A 169 6.53 7.17 -14.96
CA LYS A 169 7.98 6.97 -14.84
C LYS A 169 8.73 8.31 -14.80
N VAL A 170 8.40 9.26 -15.68
CA VAL A 170 9.03 10.59 -15.67
C VAL A 170 8.73 11.36 -14.39
N LYS A 171 7.47 11.35 -13.94
CA LYS A 171 7.06 12.01 -12.69
C LYS A 171 7.78 11.41 -11.48
N ARG A 172 7.85 10.09 -11.40
CA ARG A 172 8.61 9.36 -10.36
C ARG A 172 10.08 9.76 -10.36
N TRP A 173 10.72 9.84 -11.52
CA TRP A 173 12.12 10.26 -11.63
C TRP A 173 12.35 11.70 -11.11
N GLN A 174 11.45 12.63 -11.43
CA GLN A 174 11.48 13.99 -10.89
C GLN A 174 11.28 14.02 -9.36
N GLU A 175 10.39 13.17 -8.84
CA GLU A 175 10.19 13.00 -7.39
C GLU A 175 11.48 12.50 -6.73
N LEU A 176 12.10 11.45 -7.26
CA LEU A 176 13.33 10.84 -6.75
C LEU A 176 14.50 11.84 -6.76
N LYS A 177 14.69 12.58 -7.86
CA LYS A 177 15.73 13.65 -7.93
C LYS A 177 15.53 14.70 -6.84
N GLY A 178 14.28 15.06 -6.58
CA GLY A 178 13.92 16.02 -5.53
C GLY A 178 14.09 15.49 -4.10
N LEU A 179 14.35 14.19 -3.90
CA LEU A 179 14.66 13.60 -2.59
C LEU A 179 16.15 13.69 -2.27
N TYR A 180 16.99 13.41 -3.26
CA TYR A 180 18.44 13.51 -3.10
C TYR A 180 18.89 14.96 -2.90
N SER A 181 18.20 15.91 -3.54
CA SER A 181 18.47 17.35 -3.43
C SER A 181 17.18 18.11 -3.09
N PRO A 182 16.74 18.10 -1.81
CA PRO A 182 15.52 18.80 -1.42
C PRO A 182 15.70 20.31 -1.53
N SER A 183 14.67 21.00 -2.04
CA SER A 183 14.64 22.46 -2.07
C SER A 183 14.38 23.06 -0.69
N VAL A 184 14.86 24.29 -0.45
CA VAL A 184 14.68 25.01 0.83
C VAL A 184 13.20 25.09 1.23
N VAL A 185 12.30 25.31 0.26
CA VAL A 185 10.85 25.35 0.48
C VAL A 185 10.32 24.01 0.99
N LYS A 186 10.79 22.87 0.44
CA LYS A 186 10.40 21.53 0.91
C LYS A 186 10.92 21.24 2.31
N ILE A 187 12.13 21.70 2.63
CA ILE A 187 12.71 21.59 3.97
C ILE A 187 11.87 22.38 4.97
N LEU A 188 11.51 23.62 4.64
CA LEU A 188 10.71 24.48 5.52
C LEU A 188 9.28 23.95 5.70
N SER A 189 8.61 23.52 4.63
CA SER A 189 7.26 22.95 4.71
C SER A 189 7.25 21.69 5.59
N ARG A 190 8.30 20.86 5.50
CA ARG A 190 8.48 19.69 6.36
C ARG A 190 8.69 20.08 7.82
N LYS A 191 9.52 21.09 8.12
CA LYS A 191 9.69 21.62 9.47
C LYS A 191 8.38 22.14 10.07
N ILE A 192 7.59 22.89 9.29
CA ILE A 192 6.27 23.39 9.71
C ILE A 192 5.32 22.23 10.01
N TYR A 193 5.27 21.22 9.12
CA TYR A 193 4.45 20.03 9.34
C TYR A 193 4.85 19.30 10.63
N ASN A 194 6.15 19.10 10.86
CA ASN A 194 6.65 18.45 12.07
C ASN A 194 6.34 19.27 13.33
N ALA A 195 6.47 20.60 13.28
CA ALA A 195 6.11 21.48 14.40
C ALA A 195 4.60 21.40 14.73
N LEU A 196 3.74 21.39 13.71
CA LEU A 196 2.29 21.26 13.91
C LEU A 196 1.88 19.86 14.35
N SER A 197 2.61 18.83 13.94
CA SER A 197 2.45 17.46 14.45
C SER A 197 2.75 17.42 15.94
N TYR A 198 3.85 18.05 16.37
CA TYR A 198 4.20 18.16 17.78
C TYR A 198 3.15 18.92 18.60
N VAL A 199 2.61 20.01 18.05
CA VAL A 199 1.50 20.76 18.67
C VAL A 199 0.26 19.89 18.79
N LYS A 200 -0.12 19.15 17.74
CA LYS A 200 -1.22 18.17 17.78
C LYS A 200 -1.02 17.14 18.89
N ASP A 201 0.15 16.53 18.97
CA ASP A 201 0.47 15.50 19.98
C ASP A 201 0.41 16.07 21.41
N LYS A 202 0.90 17.30 21.61
CA LYS A 202 0.83 17.99 22.91
C LYS A 202 -0.59 18.39 23.30
N ILE A 203 -1.40 18.87 22.37
CA ILE A 203 -2.80 19.21 22.59
C ILE A 203 -3.60 17.96 22.96
N ALA A 204 -3.41 16.86 22.23
CA ALA A 204 -4.05 15.58 22.56
C ALA A 204 -3.74 15.13 23.99
N THR A 205 -2.47 15.28 24.40
CA THR A 205 -2.00 14.88 25.74
C THR A 205 -2.44 15.83 26.86
N SER A 206 -2.57 17.14 26.57
CA SER A 206 -2.99 18.15 27.57
C SER A 206 -4.50 18.19 27.78
N LEU A 207 -5.30 17.90 26.75
CA LEU A 207 -6.76 17.73 26.86
C LEU A 207 -7.12 16.59 27.83
N THR A 208 -6.32 15.52 27.90
CA THR A 208 -6.57 14.39 28.82
C THR A 208 -6.26 14.72 30.29
N ARG A 209 -5.43 15.74 30.58
CA ARG A 209 -4.93 16.03 31.93
C ARG A 209 -5.46 17.32 32.55
N THR A 210 -5.85 18.30 31.75
CA THR A 210 -6.08 19.68 32.24
C THR A 210 -7.56 20.03 32.39
N THR A 211 -8.46 19.41 31.62
CA THR A 211 -9.91 19.69 31.64
C THR A 211 -10.63 19.12 32.86
N THR A 212 -10.16 18.01 33.43
CA THR A 212 -10.69 17.44 34.69
C THR A 212 -10.32 18.25 35.93
N THR A 213 -9.20 19.01 35.89
CA THR A 213 -8.69 19.69 37.09
C THR A 213 -9.01 21.18 37.11
N PHE A 214 -9.04 21.87 35.96
CA PHE A 214 -9.23 23.34 35.92
C PHE A 214 -10.67 23.80 35.68
N LEU A 215 -11.57 22.93 35.20
CA LEU A 215 -12.90 23.35 34.74
C LEU A 215 -14.07 22.72 35.53
N GLY A 216 -13.81 22.05 36.66
CA GLY A 216 -14.80 21.32 37.45
C GLY A 216 -16.04 22.08 37.95
N GLY A 217 -16.20 23.38 37.64
CA GLY A 217 -17.38 24.17 37.97
C GLY A 217 -18.02 24.98 36.83
N VAL A 218 -17.48 25.02 35.61
CA VAL A 218 -17.93 25.99 34.57
C VAL A 218 -18.22 25.35 33.19
N VAL A 219 -18.08 24.03 33.04
CA VAL A 219 -18.32 23.38 31.73
C VAL A 219 -19.79 23.02 31.57
N THR A 220 -20.47 23.61 30.58
CA THR A 220 -21.78 23.17 30.15
C THR A 220 -21.70 21.79 29.45
N PRO A 221 -22.77 20.98 29.46
CA PRO A 221 -22.79 19.65 28.84
C PRO A 221 -22.39 19.64 27.35
N GLU A 222 -22.66 20.73 26.62
CA GLU A 222 -22.32 20.90 25.20
C GLU A 222 -20.82 21.08 24.96
N ILE A 223 -20.12 21.75 25.88
CA ILE A 223 -18.66 21.89 25.83
C ILE A 223 -18.00 20.57 26.18
N GLN A 224 -18.53 19.81 27.16
CA GLN A 224 -18.05 18.45 27.46
C GLN A 224 -18.17 17.53 26.25
N LYS A 225 -19.32 17.49 25.59
CA LYS A 225 -19.54 16.67 24.39
C LYS A 225 -18.62 17.06 23.24
N SER A 226 -18.37 18.36 23.07
CA SER A 226 -17.43 18.86 22.06
C SER A 226 -15.98 18.45 22.38
N LEU A 227 -15.58 18.53 23.66
CA LEU A 227 -14.26 18.10 24.13
C LEU A 227 -14.06 16.58 23.98
N GLU A 228 -15.05 15.77 24.34
CA GLU A 228 -15.01 14.31 24.14
C GLU A 228 -14.90 13.94 22.65
N THR A 229 -15.57 14.70 21.78
CA THR A 229 -15.48 14.49 20.32
C THR A 229 -14.09 14.86 19.80
N VAL A 230 -13.48 15.91 20.34
CA VAL A 230 -12.11 16.32 20.01
C VAL A 230 -11.10 15.30 20.56
N GLU A 231 -11.29 14.81 21.77
CA GLU A 231 -10.47 13.78 22.41
C GLU A 231 -10.51 12.46 21.62
N LYS A 232 -11.69 11.96 21.27
CA LYS A 232 -11.84 10.77 20.41
C LYS A 232 -11.19 10.94 19.04
N LYS A 233 -11.24 12.15 18.46
CA LYS A 233 -10.56 12.47 17.19
C LYS A 233 -9.04 12.60 17.33
N ALA A 234 -8.55 13.05 18.49
CA ALA A 234 -7.13 13.25 18.76
C ALA A 234 -6.41 11.96 19.19
N ILE A 235 -7.08 11.06 19.92
CA ILE A 235 -6.52 9.82 20.48
C ILE A 235 -6.38 8.69 19.45
N GLY A 236 -7.03 8.78 18.28
CA GLY A 236 -7.03 7.75 17.24
C GLY A 236 -5.69 7.43 16.56
N THR A 237 -4.53 7.87 17.07
CA THR A 237 -3.23 7.53 16.48
C THR A 237 -2.13 7.47 17.55
N ILE A 238 -2.02 6.30 18.21
CA ILE A 238 -0.98 6.04 19.21
C ILE A 238 0.38 5.90 18.51
N GLY A 239 1.27 6.87 18.74
CA GLY A 239 2.67 6.89 18.31
C GLY A 239 3.13 8.30 17.94
N SER A 240 4.32 8.71 18.38
CA SER A 240 4.88 10.02 18.03
C SER A 240 4.97 10.15 16.51
N ILE A 241 4.38 11.22 15.96
CA ILE A 241 4.35 11.43 14.49
C ILE A 241 5.75 11.71 13.95
N TYR A 242 6.63 12.29 14.78
CA TYR A 242 8.03 12.58 14.47
C TYR A 242 8.98 11.47 14.97
N ASP A 243 9.92 11.07 14.12
CA ASP A 243 10.97 10.10 14.41
C ASP A 243 12.29 10.64 13.85
N ALA A 244 13.20 11.08 14.74
CA ALA A 244 14.42 11.77 14.36
C ALA A 244 15.38 10.89 13.53
N LEU A 245 15.39 9.58 13.78
CA LEU A 245 16.23 8.65 13.03
C LEU A 245 15.72 8.52 11.59
N LEU A 246 14.41 8.32 11.44
CA LEU A 246 13.79 8.22 10.12
C LEU A 246 13.88 9.55 9.36
N GLU A 247 13.70 10.68 10.04
CA GLU A 247 13.79 12.01 9.44
C GLU A 247 15.15 12.27 8.79
N ASN A 248 16.24 11.89 9.48
CA ASN A 248 17.60 12.04 8.96
C ASN A 248 17.94 11.03 7.86
N SER A 249 17.17 9.95 7.73
CA SER A 249 17.33 8.93 6.69
C SER A 249 16.55 9.24 5.40
N ILE A 250 15.74 10.31 5.35
CA ILE A 250 14.96 10.63 4.14
C ILE A 250 15.89 11.00 2.98
N GLY A 251 15.61 10.44 1.80
CA GLY A 251 16.42 10.59 0.60
C GLY A 251 17.73 9.79 0.64
N ARG A 252 17.90 8.90 1.62
CA ARG A 252 19.06 7.99 1.74
C ARG A 252 18.68 6.56 1.39
N LEU A 253 19.68 5.81 0.96
CA LEU A 253 19.55 4.37 0.83
C LEU A 253 19.51 3.77 2.24
N VAL A 254 18.44 3.06 2.56
CA VAL A 254 18.24 2.43 3.86
C VAL A 254 18.12 0.92 3.71
N THR A 255 18.57 0.19 4.72
CA THR A 255 18.26 -1.23 4.87
C THR A 255 17.08 -1.36 5.81
N VAL A 256 16.06 -2.09 5.39
CA VAL A 256 14.87 -2.38 6.18
C VAL A 256 14.75 -3.87 6.44
N ARG A 257 14.34 -4.20 7.67
CA ARG A 257 13.87 -5.54 8.04
C ARG A 257 12.35 -5.54 7.93
N VAL A 258 11.82 -6.47 7.15
CA VAL A 258 10.39 -6.61 6.85
C VAL A 258 9.95 -8.01 7.23
N GLN A 259 8.82 -8.12 7.92
CA GLN A 259 8.06 -9.36 7.98
C GLN A 259 7.18 -9.43 6.73
N ASP A 260 7.53 -10.35 5.82
CA ASP A 260 6.88 -10.48 4.53
C ASP A 260 5.45 -11.05 4.65
N VAL A 261 4.68 -11.05 3.56
CA VAL A 261 3.29 -11.55 3.48
C VAL A 261 3.16 -12.98 4.01
N GLU A 262 4.22 -13.77 3.90
CA GLU A 262 4.27 -15.18 4.32
C GLU A 262 4.84 -15.37 5.74
N GLY A 263 5.19 -14.29 6.43
CA GLY A 263 5.69 -14.31 7.80
C GLY A 263 7.21 -14.43 7.93
N GLU A 264 7.93 -14.68 6.83
CA GLU A 264 9.40 -14.68 6.82
C GLU A 264 9.98 -13.29 7.03
N VAL A 265 11.10 -13.21 7.76
CA VAL A 265 11.82 -11.95 7.96
C VAL A 265 12.85 -11.78 6.86
N LYS A 266 12.66 -10.79 5.99
CA LYS A 266 13.55 -10.47 4.87
C LYS A 266 14.17 -9.09 5.04
N LEU A 267 15.40 -8.94 4.55
CA LEU A 267 16.07 -7.65 4.43
C LEU A 267 15.90 -7.12 3.02
N TYR A 268 15.53 -5.84 2.92
CA TYR A 268 15.44 -5.12 1.66
C TYR A 268 16.23 -3.82 1.75
N GLN A 269 16.67 -3.32 0.60
CA GLN A 269 17.25 -1.99 0.46
C GLN A 269 16.36 -1.14 -0.43
N GLY A 270 16.34 0.16 -0.15
CA GLY A 270 15.60 1.14 -0.95
C GLY A 270 15.80 2.55 -0.42
N VAL A 271 15.33 3.55 -1.15
CA VAL A 271 15.47 4.96 -0.78
C VAL A 271 14.31 5.36 0.11
N LEU A 272 14.57 5.80 1.35
CA LEU A 272 13.50 6.25 2.23
C LEU A 272 12.87 7.54 1.71
N ARG A 273 11.61 7.48 1.28
CA ARG A 273 10.87 8.61 0.70
C ARG A 273 10.14 9.43 1.74
N GLU A 274 9.40 8.74 2.60
CA GLU A 274 8.52 9.32 3.62
C GLU A 274 8.19 8.26 4.68
N TYR A 275 7.85 8.69 5.88
CA TYR A 275 7.36 7.80 6.94
C TYR A 275 6.16 8.42 7.61
N SER A 276 5.34 7.68 8.34
CA SER A 276 4.36 8.19 9.30
C SER A 276 4.46 7.38 10.59
N ASN A 277 3.52 7.54 11.50
CA ASN A 277 3.41 6.62 12.64
C ASN A 277 2.88 5.23 12.21
N GLN A 278 2.17 5.15 11.08
CA GLN A 278 1.61 3.89 10.58
C GLN A 278 2.45 3.25 9.47
N TYR A 279 3.16 4.03 8.66
CA TYR A 279 3.75 3.53 7.42
C TYR A 279 5.20 3.97 7.19
N LEU A 280 5.93 3.21 6.38
CA LEU A 280 7.21 3.54 5.77
C LEU A 280 7.07 3.42 4.27
N LEU A 281 7.46 4.45 3.51
CA LEU A 281 7.53 4.39 2.06
C LEU A 281 8.98 4.40 1.61
N LEU A 282 9.37 3.34 0.90
CA LEU A 282 10.65 3.22 0.25
C LEU A 282 10.46 3.20 -1.27
N TYR A 283 11.37 3.85 -1.98
CA TYR A 283 11.47 3.80 -3.44
C TYR A 283 12.58 2.86 -3.88
N ASP A 284 12.47 2.35 -5.10
CA ASP A 284 13.48 1.50 -5.75
C ASP A 284 13.89 0.28 -4.90
N VAL A 285 12.88 -0.46 -4.43
CA VAL A 285 13.09 -1.71 -3.71
C VAL A 285 13.05 -2.88 -4.68
N ASP A 286 14.09 -3.73 -4.66
CA ASP A 286 14.09 -5.04 -5.32
C ASP A 286 13.26 -6.05 -4.51
N TYR A 287 11.95 -6.05 -4.77
CA TYR A 287 11.01 -6.89 -4.04
C TYR A 287 11.00 -8.32 -4.58
N ARG A 288 11.07 -9.28 -3.67
CA ARG A 288 11.12 -10.71 -4.00
C ARG A 288 9.72 -11.30 -3.93
N ILE A 289 9.20 -11.69 -5.08
CA ILE A 289 7.88 -12.29 -5.23
C ILE A 289 8.03 -13.80 -5.28
N GLN A 290 7.33 -14.51 -4.41
CA GLN A 290 7.27 -15.97 -4.45
C GLN A 290 6.36 -16.45 -5.56
N MET A 291 6.88 -17.38 -6.35
CA MET A 291 6.25 -17.96 -7.52
C MET A 291 6.26 -19.48 -7.42
N ILE A 292 5.24 -20.07 -8.01
CA ILE A 292 5.13 -21.51 -8.19
C ILE A 292 4.98 -21.77 -9.69
N THR A 293 5.64 -22.80 -10.16
CA THR A 293 5.35 -23.39 -11.46
C THR A 293 5.25 -24.91 -11.35
N LYS A 294 4.43 -25.53 -12.19
CA LYS A 294 4.26 -26.98 -12.27
C LYS A 294 4.55 -27.45 -13.69
N PHE A 295 5.26 -28.56 -13.77
CA PHE A 295 5.62 -29.18 -15.04
C PHE A 295 5.05 -30.60 -15.11
N LYS A 296 4.65 -30.99 -16.32
CA LYS A 296 4.38 -32.36 -16.72
C LYS A 296 5.38 -32.76 -17.80
N GLY A 297 6.37 -33.55 -17.42
CA GLY A 297 7.57 -33.78 -18.22
C GLY A 297 8.37 -32.48 -18.36
N GLU A 298 8.53 -31.98 -19.59
CA GLU A 298 9.21 -30.71 -19.89
C GLU A 298 8.23 -29.55 -20.12
N ASN A 299 6.93 -29.85 -20.19
CA ASN A 299 5.91 -28.85 -20.48
C ASN A 299 5.37 -28.25 -19.18
N GLU A 300 5.38 -26.93 -19.11
CA GLU A 300 4.72 -26.18 -18.03
C GLU A 300 3.21 -26.31 -18.15
N LEU A 301 2.52 -26.61 -17.04
CA LEU A 301 1.07 -26.77 -17.00
C LEU A 301 0.34 -25.43 -17.19
N ASP A 302 -0.86 -25.50 -17.77
CA ASP A 302 -1.72 -24.32 -17.94
C ASP A 302 -2.06 -23.66 -16.60
N GLY A 303 -2.08 -22.33 -16.60
CA GLY A 303 -2.29 -21.53 -15.39
C GLY A 303 -1.05 -21.34 -14.51
N TYR A 304 0.12 -21.82 -14.95
CA TYR A 304 1.43 -21.52 -14.36
C TYR A 304 2.30 -20.71 -15.33
N PRO A 305 3.25 -19.89 -14.83
CA PRO A 305 3.55 -19.67 -13.41
C PRO A 305 2.51 -18.77 -12.70
N ARG A 306 2.38 -18.94 -11.39
CA ARG A 306 1.46 -18.14 -10.55
C ARG A 306 2.06 -17.85 -9.18
N THR A 307 1.51 -16.83 -8.51
CA THR A 307 1.80 -16.48 -7.12
C THR A 307 0.97 -17.31 -6.14
N TYR A 308 1.37 -17.35 -4.87
CA TYR A 308 0.53 -17.91 -3.79
C TYR A 308 -0.71 -17.05 -3.49
N ALA A 309 -0.61 -15.74 -3.69
CA ALA A 309 -1.69 -14.81 -3.41
C ALA A 309 -2.73 -14.77 -4.54
N LYS A 310 -3.99 -14.53 -4.18
CA LYS A 310 -5.11 -14.39 -5.12
C LYS A 310 -5.21 -12.93 -5.58
N PHE A 311 -5.20 -12.71 -6.89
CA PHE A 311 -5.26 -11.36 -7.46
C PHE A 311 -6.68 -10.96 -7.83
N HIS A 312 -7.00 -9.71 -7.55
CA HIS A 312 -8.25 -9.03 -7.84
C HIS A 312 -7.97 -7.75 -8.63
N GLY A 313 -8.77 -7.47 -9.67
CA GLY A 313 -8.59 -6.30 -10.52
C GLY A 313 -7.37 -6.32 -11.45
N PHE A 314 -6.65 -7.45 -11.55
CA PHE A 314 -5.43 -7.59 -12.37
C PHE A 314 -5.49 -8.85 -13.25
N PRO A 315 -5.07 -8.80 -14.53
CA PRO A 315 -5.06 -9.98 -15.38
C PRO A 315 -3.91 -10.91 -14.94
N LEU A 316 -4.26 -12.12 -14.48
CA LEU A 316 -3.32 -13.15 -14.04
C LEU A 316 -2.64 -13.81 -15.23
N THR A 317 -1.75 -13.10 -15.92
CA THR A 317 -0.84 -13.70 -16.89
C THR A 317 0.59 -13.30 -16.57
N PHE A 318 1.36 -14.25 -16.07
CA PHE A 318 2.80 -14.12 -15.90
C PHE A 318 3.50 -14.79 -17.08
N ASN A 319 4.57 -14.17 -17.56
CA ASN A 319 5.43 -14.78 -18.55
C ASN A 319 6.14 -16.00 -17.95
N LYS A 320 6.54 -16.95 -18.79
CA LYS A 320 7.33 -18.10 -18.36
C LYS A 320 8.73 -17.63 -17.91
N HIS A 321 9.15 -18.07 -16.73
CA HIS A 321 10.46 -17.70 -16.17
C HIS A 321 11.49 -18.83 -16.24
N ILE A 322 11.01 -20.07 -16.18
CA ILE A 322 11.85 -21.27 -16.08
C ILE A 322 11.52 -22.18 -17.25
N LYS A 323 12.55 -22.66 -17.94
CA LYS A 323 12.45 -23.79 -18.86
C LYS A 323 13.00 -25.03 -18.17
N SER A 324 12.29 -26.15 -18.32
CA SER A 324 12.73 -27.43 -17.78
C SER A 324 13.09 -28.41 -18.89
N GLU A 325 14.17 -29.16 -18.70
CA GLU A 325 14.67 -30.18 -19.64
C GLU A 325 15.03 -31.44 -18.84
N ILE A 326 14.57 -32.62 -19.28
CA ILE A 326 14.91 -33.89 -18.63
C ILE A 326 16.23 -34.38 -19.22
N ILE A 327 17.28 -34.40 -18.39
CA ILE A 327 18.61 -34.84 -18.81
C ILE A 327 18.67 -36.36 -18.83
N GLU A 328 18.16 -36.98 -17.75
CA GLU A 328 18.29 -38.41 -17.54
C GLU A 328 17.10 -38.95 -16.75
N LYS A 329 16.63 -40.13 -17.13
CA LYS A 329 15.53 -40.82 -16.49
C LYS A 329 15.88 -42.29 -16.29
N THR A 330 16.01 -42.70 -15.03
CA THR A 330 16.22 -44.10 -14.63
C THR A 330 15.10 -44.53 -13.68
N ARG A 331 14.99 -45.82 -13.34
CA ARG A 331 14.02 -46.27 -12.32
C ARG A 331 14.33 -45.69 -10.93
N GLU A 332 15.57 -45.29 -10.69
CA GLU A 332 16.07 -44.83 -9.39
C GLU A 332 16.03 -43.31 -9.24
N TYR A 333 16.20 -42.56 -10.32
CA TYR A 333 16.20 -41.10 -10.27
C TYR A 333 15.75 -40.44 -11.58
N LEU A 334 15.33 -39.19 -11.43
CA LEU A 334 15.02 -38.25 -12.49
C LEU A 334 15.95 -37.06 -12.35
N LYS A 335 16.75 -36.79 -13.40
CA LYS A 335 17.66 -35.65 -13.43
C LYS A 335 17.10 -34.56 -14.35
N ILE A 336 16.84 -33.38 -13.78
CA ILE A 336 16.16 -32.26 -14.44
C ILE A 336 17.12 -31.08 -14.51
N ARG A 337 17.20 -30.43 -15.67
CA ARG A 337 17.84 -29.12 -15.84
C ARG A 337 16.78 -28.03 -15.79
N LEU A 338 16.96 -27.08 -14.88
CA LEU A 338 16.14 -25.89 -14.79
C LEU A 338 16.94 -24.71 -15.29
N ARG A 339 16.46 -24.04 -16.33
CA ARG A 339 17.12 -22.89 -16.95
C ARG A 339 16.29 -21.63 -16.76
N ASN A 340 16.95 -20.54 -16.34
CA ASN A 340 16.31 -19.23 -16.31
C ASN A 340 16.19 -18.68 -17.74
N ILE A 341 14.95 -18.47 -18.20
CA ILE A 341 14.64 -17.85 -19.51
C ILE A 341 14.13 -16.42 -19.39
N SER A 342 14.01 -15.90 -18.16
CA SER A 342 13.66 -14.51 -17.91
C SER A 342 14.84 -13.57 -18.12
N ASP A 343 14.55 -12.28 -18.20
CA ASP A 343 15.51 -11.19 -18.34
C ASP A 343 16.15 -10.76 -17.01
N SER A 344 15.72 -11.36 -15.90
CA SER A 344 16.11 -10.99 -14.54
C SER A 344 16.58 -12.20 -13.73
N PRO A 345 17.37 -11.99 -12.66
CA PRO A 345 17.75 -13.08 -11.77
C PRO A 345 16.52 -13.66 -11.06
N LEU A 346 16.52 -14.99 -10.89
CA LEU A 346 15.54 -15.70 -10.07
C LEU A 346 16.25 -16.63 -9.10
N LYS A 347 15.61 -16.97 -7.98
CA LYS A 347 16.14 -17.92 -7.00
C LYS A 347 15.26 -19.16 -6.95
N ILE A 348 15.81 -20.32 -7.29
CA ILE A 348 15.11 -21.59 -7.13
C ILE A 348 15.26 -22.00 -5.66
N GLU A 349 14.14 -22.09 -4.94
CA GLU A 349 14.12 -22.49 -3.54
C GLU A 349 14.05 -24.00 -3.43
N LYS A 350 13.00 -24.59 -4.01
CA LYS A 350 12.65 -26.00 -3.81
C LYS A 350 12.08 -26.63 -5.07
N LEU A 351 12.35 -27.91 -5.23
CA LEU A 351 11.66 -28.80 -6.18
C LEU A 351 10.87 -29.84 -5.40
N LYS A 352 9.59 -30.02 -5.74
CA LYS A 352 8.71 -31.06 -5.17
C LYS A 352 8.36 -32.07 -6.23
N TYR A 353 8.67 -33.35 -5.98
CA TYR A 353 8.40 -34.45 -6.88
C TYR A 353 7.82 -35.63 -6.09
N GLY A 354 6.56 -35.99 -6.38
CA GLY A 354 5.77 -36.86 -5.49
C GLY A 354 5.68 -36.27 -4.08
N ASP A 355 5.97 -37.09 -3.07
CA ASP A 355 5.99 -36.67 -1.65
C ASP A 355 7.35 -36.12 -1.19
N LYS A 356 8.33 -36.00 -2.10
CA LYS A 356 9.69 -35.56 -1.76
C LYS A 356 9.88 -34.09 -2.08
N GLU A 357 10.45 -33.36 -1.12
CA GLU A 357 10.91 -31.99 -1.30
C GLU A 357 12.45 -31.93 -1.32
N ILE A 358 13.00 -31.21 -2.29
CA ILE A 358 14.44 -31.06 -2.51
C ILE A 358 14.77 -29.58 -2.44
N GLY A 359 15.54 -29.18 -1.42
CA GLY A 359 16.05 -27.82 -1.29
C GLY A 359 17.19 -27.57 -2.28
N VAL A 360 17.06 -26.49 -3.06
CA VAL A 360 18.05 -26.08 -4.07
C VAL A 360 18.75 -24.79 -3.64
N SER A 361 17.96 -23.78 -3.23
CA SER A 361 18.39 -22.44 -2.80
C SER A 361 19.48 -21.79 -3.67
N LYS A 362 19.35 -21.92 -5.00
CA LYS A 362 20.33 -21.39 -5.97
C LYS A 362 19.77 -20.20 -6.74
N VAL A 363 20.54 -19.12 -6.82
CA VAL A 363 20.25 -17.97 -7.69
C VAL A 363 20.75 -18.27 -9.10
N LEU A 364 19.90 -18.02 -10.10
CA LEU A 364 20.20 -18.16 -11.52
C LEU A 364 20.06 -16.80 -12.21
N PHE A 365 21.15 -16.31 -12.77
CA PHE A 365 21.12 -15.17 -13.70
C PHE A 365 20.51 -15.59 -15.04
N PRO A 366 20.13 -14.63 -15.92
CA PRO A 366 19.57 -14.94 -17.23
C PRO A 366 20.42 -15.96 -18.00
N SER A 367 19.77 -16.97 -18.58
CA SER A 367 20.38 -18.13 -19.26
C SER A 367 21.18 -19.12 -18.40
N GLU A 368 21.42 -18.86 -17.12
CA GLU A 368 22.03 -19.85 -16.23
C GLU A 368 21.07 -21.00 -15.91
N HIS A 369 21.64 -22.12 -15.45
CA HIS A 369 20.89 -23.31 -15.12
C HIS A 369 21.38 -24.00 -13.85
N VAL A 370 20.52 -24.87 -13.33
CA VAL A 370 20.85 -25.82 -12.26
C VAL A 370 20.35 -27.19 -12.65
N GLU A 371 21.10 -28.22 -12.26
CA GLU A 371 20.68 -29.61 -12.39
C GLU A 371 20.22 -30.11 -11.02
N VAL A 372 19.03 -30.70 -10.97
CA VAL A 372 18.43 -31.24 -9.75
C VAL A 372 18.11 -32.71 -9.98
N THR A 373 18.53 -33.56 -9.05
CA THR A 373 18.26 -35.00 -9.11
C THR A 373 17.18 -35.35 -8.09
N ALA A 374 16.06 -35.90 -8.56
CA ALA A 374 14.97 -36.38 -7.73
C ALA A 374 14.98 -37.91 -7.67
N ASN A 375 14.98 -38.48 -6.47
CA ASN A 375 15.08 -39.93 -6.26
C ASN A 375 13.70 -40.60 -6.28
N GLY A 376 13.60 -41.76 -6.92
CA GLY A 376 12.41 -42.59 -7.05
C GLY A 376 11.49 -42.12 -8.17
N LEU A 377 11.25 -42.97 -9.16
CA LEU A 377 10.41 -42.63 -10.31
C LEU A 377 8.92 -42.85 -9.99
N THR A 378 8.08 -41.86 -10.28
CA THR A 378 6.61 -41.99 -10.24
C THR A 378 6.04 -42.30 -11.63
N ASP A 379 4.82 -42.86 -11.68
CA ASP A 379 4.13 -43.20 -12.94
C ASP A 379 3.89 -41.98 -13.85
N SER A 380 3.67 -40.80 -13.25
CA SER A 380 3.63 -39.51 -13.94
C SER A 380 4.83 -38.65 -13.56
N ILE A 381 5.51 -38.06 -14.55
CA ILE A 381 6.58 -37.08 -14.30
C ILE A 381 5.94 -35.71 -14.10
N GLU A 382 5.36 -35.49 -12.93
CA GLU A 382 4.81 -34.20 -12.54
C GLU A 382 5.57 -33.67 -11.32
N TYR A 383 6.13 -32.46 -11.43
CA TYR A 383 6.87 -31.80 -10.36
C TYR A 383 6.52 -30.33 -10.27
N GLN A 384 6.69 -29.78 -9.07
CA GLN A 384 6.46 -28.39 -8.74
C GLN A 384 7.79 -27.72 -8.40
N ILE A 385 7.97 -26.48 -8.84
CA ILE A 385 9.12 -25.64 -8.49
C ILE A 385 8.60 -24.43 -7.73
N GLU A 386 9.17 -24.21 -6.55
CA GLU A 386 8.99 -23.00 -5.76
C GLU A 386 10.24 -22.12 -5.95
N TYR A 387 10.03 -20.88 -6.37
CA TYR A 387 11.11 -19.96 -6.73
C TYR A 387 10.72 -18.51 -6.45
N GLU A 388 11.70 -17.64 -6.31
CA GLU A 388 11.51 -16.20 -6.16
C GLU A 388 11.93 -15.47 -7.44
N ILE A 389 11.16 -14.46 -7.85
CA ILE A 389 11.57 -13.47 -8.84
C ILE A 389 11.75 -12.12 -8.17
N SER A 390 12.66 -11.29 -8.69
CA SER A 390 12.81 -9.91 -8.21
C SER A 390 12.09 -8.93 -9.13
N LYS A 391 11.36 -7.98 -8.55
CA LYS A 391 10.75 -6.86 -9.26
C LYS A 391 10.98 -5.56 -8.52
N GLU A 392 11.41 -4.54 -9.25
CA GLU A 392 11.57 -3.19 -8.69
C GLU A 392 10.20 -2.57 -8.37
N ALA A 393 10.05 -2.08 -7.14
CA ALA A 393 8.83 -1.46 -6.65
C ALA A 393 9.08 -0.27 -5.72
N ASP A 394 8.13 0.67 -5.74
CA ASP A 394 7.95 1.60 -4.62
C ASP A 394 6.97 0.97 -3.63
N ILE A 395 7.34 0.87 -2.36
CA ILE A 395 6.59 0.08 -1.37
C ILE A 395 6.28 0.89 -0.13
N ILE A 396 4.99 0.91 0.21
CA ILE A 396 4.51 1.31 1.53
C ILE A 396 4.38 0.05 2.39
N TRP A 397 5.13 -0.01 3.48
CA TRP A 397 4.96 -1.01 4.51
C TRP A 397 4.36 -0.44 5.79
N PRO A 398 3.48 -1.17 6.48
CA PRO A 398 3.09 -0.86 7.85
C PRO A 398 4.29 -0.92 8.81
N ARG A 399 4.44 0.05 9.69
CA ARG A 399 5.52 0.11 10.69
C ARG A 399 5.52 -1.03 11.69
N LYS A 400 4.37 -1.70 11.88
CA LYS A 400 4.27 -2.91 12.72
C LYS A 400 5.02 -4.10 12.11
N LEU A 401 5.20 -4.13 10.78
CA LEU A 401 5.86 -5.22 10.05
C LEU A 401 7.28 -4.84 9.60
N THR A 402 7.62 -3.55 9.62
CA THR A 402 8.86 -3.05 9.00
C THR A 402 9.61 -2.08 9.90
N ARG A 403 10.93 -2.26 9.97
CA ARG A 403 11.85 -1.39 10.70
C ARG A 403 13.10 -1.07 9.88
N VAL A 404 13.48 0.20 9.82
CA VAL A 404 14.79 0.61 9.31
C VAL A 404 15.86 0.15 10.30
N VAL A 405 16.81 -0.65 9.82
CA VAL A 405 17.90 -1.21 10.63
C VAL A 405 19.21 -0.43 10.48
N GLY A 406 19.40 0.28 9.36
CA GLY A 406 20.59 1.08 9.11
C GLY A 406 20.59 1.74 7.73
N LEU A 407 21.65 2.50 7.45
CA LEU A 407 21.90 3.07 6.12
C LEU A 407 22.55 2.01 5.21
N GLY A 408 22.20 2.02 3.94
CA GLY A 408 22.88 1.26 2.88
C GLY A 408 23.98 2.06 2.19
N ASP A 409 24.01 3.39 2.38
CA ASP A 409 25.03 4.29 1.85
C ASP A 409 25.81 5.00 2.96
N TYR A 410 26.98 5.52 2.61
CA TYR A 410 27.72 6.42 3.49
C TYR A 410 27.16 7.84 3.36
N PRO A 411 26.90 8.53 4.48
CA PRO A 411 26.66 9.96 4.45
C PRO A 411 27.80 10.70 3.74
N PRO A 412 27.54 11.74 2.93
CA PRO A 412 28.57 12.41 2.13
C PRO A 412 29.76 12.91 2.95
N TYR A 413 29.54 13.36 4.19
CA TYR A 413 30.60 13.83 5.09
C TYR A 413 31.51 12.68 5.57
N LEU A 414 30.97 11.47 5.79
CA LEU A 414 31.78 10.29 6.13
C LEU A 414 32.42 9.68 4.88
N LEU A 415 31.78 9.79 3.72
CA LEU A 415 32.34 9.28 2.47
C LEU A 415 33.65 9.98 2.14
N SER A 416 33.76 11.31 2.34
CA SER A 416 35.03 12.02 2.19
C SER A 416 36.12 11.50 3.11
N GLU A 417 35.80 11.19 4.38
CA GLU A 417 36.76 10.65 5.35
C GLU A 417 37.26 9.25 4.96
N ILE A 418 36.38 8.39 4.45
CA ILE A 418 36.75 7.05 3.98
C ILE A 418 37.65 7.12 2.73
N LEU A 419 37.30 8.02 1.80
CA LEU A 419 38.07 8.20 0.57
C LEU A 419 39.45 8.83 0.83
N THR A 420 39.59 9.67 1.86
CA THR A 420 40.89 10.22 2.29
C THR A 420 41.72 9.19 3.05
N LEU A 421 41.12 8.36 3.92
CA LEU A 421 41.83 7.26 4.60
C LEU A 421 42.46 6.26 3.61
N ARG A 422 41.83 6.03 2.46
CA ARG A 422 42.40 5.20 1.39
C ARG A 422 43.63 5.82 0.71
N LYS A 423 43.77 7.14 0.72
CA LYS A 423 44.95 7.84 0.17
C LYS A 423 46.15 7.81 1.12
N ILE A 424 46.00 7.31 2.35
CA ILE A 424 47.06 7.21 3.36
C ILE A 424 47.63 5.77 3.43
N LYS A 425 47.31 4.90 2.46
CA LYS A 425 47.96 3.58 2.29
C LYS A 425 48.76 3.50 0.98
N ILE A 426 49.96 4.07 1.00
CA ILE A 426 51.32 3.52 0.77
C ILE A 426 52.25 4.73 0.66
#